data_AF-A0A6S7IHG8-F1
#
_entry.id   AF-A0A6S7IHG8-F1
#
_cell.length_a   1.000
_cell.length_b   1.000
_cell.length_c   1.000
_cell.angle_alpha   90.00
_cell.angle_beta   90.00
_cell.angle_gamma   90.00
#
_symmetry.space_group_name_H-M   'P 1'
#
loop_
_entity.id
_entity.type
_entity.pdbx_description
1 polymer ?
#
loop_
_entity_poly.entity_id
_entity_poly.type
_entity_poly.pdbx_seq_one_letter_code
_entity_poly.pdbx_strand_id
1 'polypeptide(L)'
;MSGIFGGAEGKRTEGNNTTTIRNRPSFASEYGVKLEFSEKPVYKHAPCQTFNGKEAAPVRDEVEKLLDKGVIVGSSHEPDKFISNIFLRKKDGTYRMILNLKQLNEFIVYRHFKMDSLQAATEP
;
A
#
# COMPACT_ATOMS: atom_id res chain seq x y z
N MET A 1 37.23 -4.29 -42.70
CA MET A 1 35.82 -4.40 -43.15
C MET A 1 35.33 -5.75 -42.69
N SER A 2 34.70 -5.81 -41.51
CA SER A 2 34.23 -7.06 -40.89
C SER A 2 33.30 -6.77 -39.70
N GLY A 3 32.19 -7.53 -39.62
CA GLY A 3 31.16 -7.57 -38.56
C GLY A 3 29.90 -6.78 -38.94
N ILE A 4 28.77 -7.31 -39.43
CA ILE A 4 27.93 -8.51 -39.15
C ILE A 4 27.28 -8.52 -37.75
N PHE A 5 25.97 -8.22 -37.79
CA PHE A 5 24.83 -8.62 -36.94
C PHE A 5 24.99 -8.81 -35.41
N GLY A 6 24.17 -8.04 -34.70
CA GLY A 6 23.59 -8.35 -33.39
C GLY A 6 22.60 -7.23 -33.08
N GLY A 7 21.33 -7.43 -32.79
CA GLY A 7 20.62 -8.53 -32.15
C GLY A 7 19.59 -7.82 -31.27
N ALA A 8 18.30 -8.02 -31.54
CA ALA A 8 17.22 -7.36 -30.83
C ALA A 8 17.24 -7.75 -29.34
N GLU A 9 17.49 -6.80 -28.44
CA GLU A 9 17.26 -6.99 -27.01
C GLU A 9 15.86 -6.46 -26.65
N GLY A 10 14.89 -7.35 -26.67
CA GLY A 10 13.65 -7.17 -25.91
C GLY A 10 13.95 -7.31 -24.42
N LYS A 11 13.84 -6.22 -23.65
CA LYS A 11 13.90 -6.27 -22.19
C LYS A 11 12.49 -6.29 -21.60
N ARG A 12 12.02 -7.53 -21.46
CA ARG A 12 11.36 -8.12 -20.29
C ARG A 12 10.81 -7.10 -19.27
N THR A 13 9.49 -6.97 -19.25
CA THR A 13 8.71 -6.34 -18.18
C THR A 13 8.91 -7.12 -16.88
N GLU A 14 9.56 -6.51 -15.89
CA GLU A 14 9.66 -7.04 -14.54
C GLU A 14 8.66 -6.30 -13.65
N GLY A 15 7.60 -7.01 -13.28
CA GLY A 15 6.52 -6.51 -12.44
C GLY A 15 7.04 -6.11 -11.07
N ASN A 16 6.83 -4.85 -10.70
CA ASN A 16 7.15 -4.30 -9.40
C ASN A 16 5.86 -3.92 -8.67
N ASN A 17 5.31 -4.90 -7.94
CA ASN A 17 4.08 -4.81 -7.15
C ASN A 17 4.32 -4.03 -5.82
N THR A 18 5.01 -2.89 -5.88
CA THR A 18 5.37 -2.12 -4.68
C THR A 18 4.29 -1.08 -4.36
N THR A 19 3.42 -1.40 -3.41
CA THR A 19 2.47 -0.41 -2.85
C THR A 19 3.24 0.60 -2.01
N THR A 20 3.53 1.76 -2.60
CA THR A 20 4.17 2.91 -1.96
C THR A 20 3.09 3.84 -1.42
N ILE A 21 3.08 4.09 -0.11
CA ILE A 21 2.26 5.15 0.48
C ILE A 21 3.03 6.47 0.31
N ARG A 22 2.51 7.37 -0.54
CA ARG A 22 3.13 8.65 -0.88
C ARG A 22 2.83 9.71 0.19
N ASN A 23 3.85 10.47 0.59
CA ASN A 23 3.69 11.72 1.32
C ASN A 23 3.73 12.88 0.31
N ARG A 24 2.59 13.23 -0.29
CA ARG A 24 2.47 14.39 -1.19
C ARG A 24 1.96 15.62 -0.41
N PRO A 25 2.60 16.80 -0.52
CA PRO A 25 1.96 18.06 -0.17
C PRO A 25 1.06 18.48 -1.33
N SER A 26 -0.23 18.70 -1.05
CA SER A 26 -1.36 18.88 -2.00
C SER A 26 -1.67 17.58 -2.74
N PHE A 27 -2.84 16.95 -2.64
CA PHE A 27 -4.22 17.39 -2.43
C PHE A 27 -4.82 16.38 -1.40
N ALA A 28 -5.93 16.60 -0.64
CA ALA A 28 -7.29 16.67 -1.18
C ALA A 28 -8.40 16.55 0.02
N SER A 29 -9.62 17.12 -0.07
CA SER A 29 -10.88 16.82 0.73
C SER A 29 -12.10 16.69 -0.22
N GLU A 30 -12.93 15.61 -0.23
CA GLU A 30 -13.68 15.04 -1.42
C GLU A 30 -12.73 14.58 -2.55
N TYR A 31 -11.72 15.39 -2.64
CA TYR A 31 -10.39 15.20 -2.97
C TYR A 31 -9.77 14.33 -1.76
N GLY A 32 -8.88 13.34 -1.94
CA GLY A 32 -8.30 12.50 -0.85
C GLY A 32 -7.55 13.14 0.36
N VAL A 33 -7.77 12.62 1.57
CA VAL A 33 -7.20 13.15 2.84
C VAL A 33 -5.67 13.24 2.85
N LYS A 34 -5.13 14.43 3.18
CA LYS A 34 -3.69 14.60 3.45
C LYS A 34 -3.37 14.14 4.87
N LEU A 35 -2.50 13.14 4.98
CA LEU A 35 -1.94 12.72 6.26
C LEU A 35 -0.85 13.71 6.68
N GLU A 36 -1.01 14.29 7.87
CA GLU A 36 0.02 15.11 8.48
C GLU A 36 1.01 14.22 9.21
N PHE A 37 2.28 14.34 8.86
CA PHE A 37 3.36 13.60 9.48
C PHE A 37 4.13 14.52 10.43
N SER A 38 4.37 14.07 11.67
CA SER A 38 5.21 14.78 12.63
C SER A 38 6.67 14.77 12.18
N GLU A 39 7.10 13.65 11.61
CA GLU A 39 8.45 13.43 11.09
C GLU A 39 8.38 12.54 9.83
N LYS A 40 9.48 12.48 9.07
CA LYS A 40 9.54 11.57 7.92
C LYS A 40 9.45 10.12 8.40
N PRO A 41 8.57 9.28 7.81
CA PRO A 41 8.51 7.87 8.17
C PRO A 41 9.83 7.18 7.88
N VAL A 42 10.45 6.61 8.90
CA VAL A 42 11.68 5.80 8.77
C VAL A 42 11.36 4.36 9.11
N TYR A 43 11.84 3.43 8.30
CA TYR A 43 11.75 2.01 8.63
C TYR A 43 12.64 1.72 9.84
N LYS A 44 12.03 1.25 10.93
CA LYS A 44 12.81 0.64 12.03
C LYS A 44 13.53 -0.62 11.54
N HIS A 45 12.86 -1.39 10.68
CA HIS A 45 13.41 -2.54 9.98
C HIS A 45 12.84 -2.56 8.56
N ALA A 46 13.70 -2.78 7.55
CA ALA A 46 13.22 -2.93 6.18
C ALA A 46 12.24 -4.11 6.10
N PRO A 47 11.05 -3.93 5.52
CA PRO A 47 10.11 -5.02 5.34
C PRO A 47 10.72 -6.05 4.39
N CYS A 48 11.06 -7.21 4.93
CA CYS A 48 11.40 -8.39 4.16
C CYS A 48 10.28 -9.38 4.37
N GLN A 49 9.31 -9.40 3.46
CA GLN A 49 8.22 -10.34 3.49
C GLN A 49 8.18 -11.14 2.21
N THR A 50 8.17 -12.47 2.39
CA THR A 50 7.92 -13.43 1.33
C THR A 50 6.62 -14.18 1.65
N PHE A 51 5.85 -14.50 0.62
CA PHE A 51 4.66 -15.34 0.76
C PHE A 51 5.01 -16.76 0.32
N ASN A 52 4.51 -17.75 1.04
CA ASN A 52 4.59 -19.13 0.56
C ASN A 52 3.60 -19.34 -0.62
N GLY A 53 3.71 -20.45 -1.34
CA GLY A 53 2.89 -20.70 -2.53
C GLY A 53 1.37 -20.73 -2.26
N LYS A 54 0.93 -21.04 -1.02
CA LYS A 54 -0.49 -21.04 -0.64
C LYS A 54 -1.02 -19.64 -0.34
N GLU A 55 -0.15 -18.73 0.05
CA GLU A 55 -0.47 -17.35 0.44
C GLU A 55 -0.30 -16.37 -0.72
N ALA A 56 0.63 -16.65 -1.64
CA ALA A 56 0.93 -15.77 -2.76
C ALA A 56 -0.27 -15.58 -3.72
N ALA A 57 -1.00 -16.66 -4.02
CA ALA A 57 -2.18 -16.57 -4.89
C ALA A 57 -3.30 -15.71 -4.29
N PRO A 58 -3.77 -15.95 -3.04
CA PRO A 58 -4.76 -15.09 -2.41
C PRO A 58 -4.36 -13.61 -2.30
N VAL A 59 -3.07 -13.32 -2.06
CA VAL A 59 -2.57 -11.93 -2.04
C VAL A 59 -2.71 -11.30 -3.41
N ARG A 60 -2.24 -11.99 -4.46
CA ARG A 60 -2.32 -11.48 -5.83
C ARG A 60 -3.78 -11.24 -6.24
N ASP A 61 -4.66 -12.20 -6.00
CA ASP A 61 -6.06 -12.11 -6.41
C ASP A 61 -6.79 -10.94 -5.71
N GLU A 62 -6.50 -10.69 -4.42
CA GLU A 62 -7.09 -9.54 -3.72
C GLU A 62 -6.48 -8.21 -4.18
N VAL A 63 -5.19 -8.17 -4.54
CA VAL A 63 -4.55 -6.98 -5.12
C VAL A 63 -5.17 -6.64 -6.49
N GLU A 64 -5.32 -7.63 -7.36
CA GLU A 64 -5.97 -7.46 -8.68
C GLU A 64 -7.40 -6.95 -8.52
N LYS A 65 -8.19 -7.55 -7.63
CA LYS A 65 -9.55 -7.10 -7.33
C LYS A 65 -9.62 -5.66 -6.80
N LEU A 66 -8.64 -5.21 -6.00
CA LEU A 66 -8.59 -3.82 -5.52
C LEU A 66 -8.16 -2.85 -6.63
N LEU A 67 -7.30 -3.28 -7.55
CA LEU A 67 -6.92 -2.52 -8.74
C LEU A 67 -8.14 -2.36 -9.67
N ASP A 68 -8.87 -3.45 -9.95
CA ASP A 68 -10.06 -3.44 -10.79
C ASP A 68 -11.16 -2.52 -10.26
N LYS A 69 -11.28 -2.44 -8.93
CA LYS A 69 -12.20 -1.51 -8.25
C LYS A 69 -11.70 -0.06 -8.18
N GLY A 70 -10.46 0.21 -8.57
CA GLY A 70 -9.83 1.53 -8.46
C GLY A 70 -9.56 1.98 -7.02
N VAL A 71 -9.55 1.06 -6.06
CA VAL A 71 -9.27 1.36 -4.64
C VAL A 71 -7.78 1.62 -4.43
N ILE A 72 -6.94 0.90 -5.18
CA ILE A 72 -5.49 1.09 -5.19
C ILE A 72 -5.03 1.37 -6.62
N VAL A 73 -3.84 1.96 -6.74
CA VAL A 73 -3.18 2.22 -8.02
C VAL A 73 -1.73 1.75 -7.94
N GLY A 74 -1.18 1.32 -9.07
CA GLY A 74 0.25 1.05 -9.18
C GLY A 74 1.06 2.31 -8.85
N SER A 75 2.14 2.14 -8.07
CA SER A 75 3.06 3.24 -7.75
C SER A 75 4.45 2.89 -8.27
N SER A 76 5.13 3.89 -8.82
CA SER A 76 6.56 3.81 -9.08
C SER A 76 7.35 3.85 -7.78
N HIS A 77 8.59 3.40 -7.84
CA HIS A 77 9.54 3.55 -6.76
C HIS A 77 9.88 5.03 -6.55
N GLU A 78 9.49 5.59 -5.40
CA GLU A 78 9.83 6.94 -5.00
C GLU A 78 10.85 6.89 -3.83
N PRO A 79 11.80 7.85 -3.78
CA PRO A 79 12.52 8.16 -2.55
C PRO A 79 11.50 8.50 -1.45
N ASP A 80 11.80 8.14 -0.19
CA ASP A 80 10.91 8.36 0.97
C ASP A 80 9.58 7.57 0.95
N LYS A 81 9.49 6.45 0.21
CA LYS A 81 8.32 5.56 0.27
C LYS A 81 8.20 4.81 1.59
N PHE A 82 6.95 4.57 2.02
CA PHE A 82 6.62 3.61 3.07
C PHE A 82 5.99 2.34 2.49
N ILE A 83 6.46 1.17 2.95
CA ILE A 83 6.06 -0.18 2.56
C ILE A 83 5.62 -0.91 3.83
N SER A 84 4.38 -1.37 3.85
CA SER A 84 3.84 -2.14 4.96
C SER A 84 3.98 -3.64 4.71
N ASN A 85 4.23 -4.41 5.76
CA ASN A 85 3.97 -5.86 5.72
C ASN A 85 2.46 -6.12 5.55
N ILE A 86 2.11 -7.28 5.00
CA ILE A 86 0.75 -7.74 4.79
C ILE A 86 0.48 -8.93 5.71
N PHE A 87 -0.66 -8.93 6.40
CA PHE A 87 -1.16 -10.08 7.12
C PHE A 87 -2.31 -10.72 6.35
N LEU A 88 -2.27 -12.05 6.27
CA LEU A 88 -3.38 -12.84 5.78
C LEU A 88 -4.13 -13.45 6.96
N ARG A 89 -5.45 -13.26 6.98
CA ARG A 89 -6.33 -13.93 7.93
C ARG A 89 -7.38 -14.71 7.18
N LYS A 90 -7.51 -16.00 7.50
CA LYS A 90 -8.58 -16.83 6.96
C LYS A 90 -9.86 -16.55 7.75
N LYS A 91 -10.93 -16.19 7.06
CA LYS A 91 -12.28 -16.04 7.62
C LYS A 91 -13.29 -16.61 6.64
N ASP A 92 -14.13 -17.53 7.12
CA ASP A 92 -15.22 -18.14 6.35
C ASP A 92 -14.72 -18.82 5.05
N GLY A 93 -13.57 -19.50 5.11
CA GLY A 93 -12.96 -20.15 3.94
C GLY A 93 -12.18 -19.21 3.01
N THR A 94 -12.36 -17.90 3.13
CA THR A 94 -11.68 -16.87 2.31
C THR A 94 -10.49 -16.25 3.04
N TYR A 95 -9.53 -15.71 2.29
CA TYR A 95 -8.43 -14.93 2.83
C TYR A 95 -8.80 -13.44 2.87
N ARG A 96 -8.45 -12.77 3.96
CA ARG A 96 -8.52 -11.32 4.11
C ARG A 96 -7.09 -10.78 4.16
N MET A 97 -6.77 -9.90 3.21
CA MET A 97 -5.52 -9.16 3.15
C MET A 97 -5.60 -7.93 4.07
N ILE A 98 -4.61 -7.73 4.94
CA ILE A 98 -4.56 -6.62 5.91
C ILE A 98 -3.17 -5.97 5.83
N LEU A 99 -3.11 -4.65 5.67
CA LEU A 99 -1.85 -3.92 5.72
C LEU A 99 -1.44 -3.63 7.17
N ASN A 100 -0.19 -3.89 7.53
CA ASN A 100 0.35 -3.54 8.82
C ASN A 100 0.89 -2.10 8.82
N LEU A 101 0.03 -1.17 9.20
CA LEU A 101 0.35 0.26 9.28
C LEU A 101 0.78 0.72 10.68
N LYS A 102 1.03 -0.20 11.62
CA LYS A 102 1.36 0.15 13.02
C LYS A 102 2.57 1.07 13.11
N GLN A 103 3.62 0.79 12.34
CA GLN A 103 4.83 1.63 12.30
C GLN A 103 4.56 2.99 11.64
N LEU A 104 3.77 3.04 10.57
CA LEU A 104 3.42 4.31 9.92
C LEU A 104 2.64 5.24 10.87
N ASN A 105 1.74 4.66 11.66
CA ASN A 105 0.91 5.41 12.60
C ASN A 105 1.72 6.14 13.69
N GLU A 106 2.95 5.72 13.97
CA GLU A 106 3.83 6.43 14.93
C GLU A 106 4.29 7.80 14.39
N PHE A 107 4.31 7.98 13.07
CA PHE A 107 4.73 9.22 12.41
C PHE A 107 3.57 10.14 12.05
N ILE A 108 2.32 9.69 12.21
CA ILE A 108 1.12 10.47 11.88
C ILE A 108 0.76 11.34 13.08
N VAL A 109 0.52 12.64 12.83
CA VAL A 109 0.03 13.57 13.85
C VAL A 109 -1.33 13.09 14.33
N TYR A 110 -1.42 12.75 15.61
CA TYR A 110 -2.69 12.37 16.22
C TYR A 110 -3.61 13.59 16.31
N ARG A 111 -4.66 13.59 15.49
CA ARG A 111 -5.76 14.55 15.57
C ARG A 111 -6.90 13.88 16.32
N HIS A 112 -7.29 14.46 17.46
CA HIS A 112 -8.42 13.96 18.24
C HIS A 112 -9.70 14.10 17.41
N PHE A 113 -10.13 12.99 16.83
CA PHE A 113 -11.40 12.94 16.10
C PHE A 113 -12.52 12.73 17.12
N LYS A 114 -13.41 13.71 17.25
CA LYS A 114 -14.62 13.50 18.02
C LYS A 114 -15.54 12.58 17.23
N MET A 115 -15.69 11.36 17.69
CA MET A 115 -16.74 10.45 17.23
C MET A 115 -17.92 10.63 18.19
N ASP A 116 -19.03 11.16 17.71
CA ASP A 116 -20.25 11.23 18.53
C ASP A 116 -20.72 9.80 18.85
N SER A 117 -21.18 9.59 20.08
CA SER A 117 -21.74 8.28 20.48
C SER A 117 -23.12 8.09 19.85
N LEU A 118 -23.56 6.84 19.68
CA LEU A 118 -24.92 6.54 19.17
C LEU A 118 -26.03 7.22 19.99
N GLN A 119 -25.76 7.52 21.27
CA GLN A 119 -26.66 8.23 22.17
C GLN A 119 -26.87 9.69 21.72
N ALA A 120 -25.82 10.37 21.27
CA ALA A 120 -25.91 11.74 20.77
C ALA A 120 -26.76 11.87 19.49
N ALA A 121 -26.99 10.77 18.77
CA ALA A 121 -27.83 10.74 17.56
C ALA A 121 -29.31 10.42 17.84
N THR A 122 -29.66 10.08 19.09
CA THR A 122 -31.03 9.69 19.48
C THR A 122 -31.67 10.64 20.50
N GLU A 123 -30.96 11.69 20.93
CA GLU A 123 -31.56 12.78 21.70
C GLU A 123 -32.37 13.70 20.74
N PRO A 124 -33.68 13.91 20.99
CA PRO A 124 -34.55 14.75 20.17
C PRO A 124 -34.30 16.26 20.32
#